data_AF-A0A1C2BZQ3-F1
#
_entry.id   AF-A0A1C2BZQ3-F1
#
_cell.length_a   1.000
_cell.length_b   1.000
_cell.length_c   1.000
_cell.angle_alpha   90.00
_cell.angle_beta   90.00
_cell.angle_gamma   90.00
#
_symmetry.space_group_name_H-M   'P 1'
#
loop_
_entity.id
_entity.type
_entity.pdbx_description
1 polymer ?
#
loop_
_entity_poly.entity_id
_entity_poly.type
_entity_poly.pdbx_seq_one_letter_code
_entity_poly.pdbx_strand_id
1 'polypeptide(L)'
;KHSCGSPDESPLPDETAQALVNRLALAKANAVAATLSDGLVIGSDQVAVFQGEILGKPHTVANAEAQLKRFSGQAVTFLTGLAVVNAATGKVQQAIDPFVVHFRELSDAEIRHYVAREQPLDCAGSFKSEGLGIALFDKLQGDDPNSLIGLPVIRLLAMLRHEGLNLLLQNQ
;
A
#
# COMPACT_ATOMS: atom_id res chain seq x y z
N LYS A 1 -8.60 -22.03 0.22
CA LYS A 1 -7.61 -21.40 1.13
C LYS A 1 -6.29 -22.15 0.99
N HIS A 2 -5.46 -21.77 0.03
CA HIS A 2 -4.10 -22.31 -0.05
C HIS A 2 -3.24 -21.56 0.97
N SER A 3 -2.91 -22.19 2.09
CA SER A 3 -1.94 -21.65 3.05
C SER A 3 -0.54 -21.94 2.53
N CYS A 4 -0.11 -21.21 1.50
CA CYS A 4 1.32 -21.02 1.29
C CYS A 4 1.78 -20.02 2.37
N GLY A 5 2.80 -20.36 3.14
CA GLY A 5 3.22 -19.60 4.32
C GLY A 5 3.35 -18.12 3.99
N SER A 6 2.71 -17.26 4.78
CA SER A 6 2.86 -15.81 4.62
C SER A 6 4.34 -15.45 4.71
N PRO A 7 4.92 -14.74 3.73
CA PRO A 7 6.31 -14.32 3.81
C PRO A 7 6.53 -13.45 5.06
N ASP A 8 7.74 -13.49 5.63
CA ASP A 8 8.11 -12.58 6.71
C ASP A 8 8.10 -11.13 6.17
N GLU A 9 7.19 -10.34 6.72
CA GLU A 9 6.96 -8.95 6.33
C GLU A 9 7.90 -7.97 7.06
N SER A 10 8.74 -8.48 7.96
CA SER A 10 9.69 -7.65 8.71
C SER A 10 10.71 -7.00 7.74
N PRO A 11 11.03 -5.70 7.93
CA PRO A 11 12.10 -5.05 7.19
C PRO A 11 13.46 -5.71 7.46
N LEU A 12 14.27 -5.87 6.41
CA LEU A 12 15.66 -6.29 6.57
C LEU A 12 16.52 -5.11 7.07
N PRO A 13 17.71 -5.36 7.67
CA PRO A 13 18.64 -4.31 8.01
C PRO A 13 18.95 -3.42 6.80
N ASP A 14 18.89 -2.10 7.00
CA ASP A 14 19.12 -1.06 5.98
C ASP A 14 18.22 -1.12 4.75
N GLU A 15 17.09 -1.85 4.83
CA GLU A 15 16.14 -1.94 3.73
C GLU A 15 15.33 -0.65 3.60
N THR A 16 15.48 0.00 2.44
CA THR A 16 14.67 1.18 2.11
C THR A 16 13.18 0.81 1.97
N ALA A 17 12.28 1.76 2.23
CA ALA A 17 10.84 1.55 2.04
C ALA A 17 10.49 1.06 0.63
N GLN A 18 11.18 1.54 -0.41
CA GLN A 18 11.00 1.08 -1.78
C GLN A 18 11.45 -0.37 -1.99
N ALA A 19 12.61 -0.74 -1.43
CA ALA A 19 13.11 -2.11 -1.51
C ALA A 19 12.18 -3.09 -0.78
N LEU A 20 11.68 -2.70 0.40
CA LEU A 20 10.75 -3.47 1.20
C LEU A 20 9.47 -3.81 0.43
N VAL A 21 8.75 -2.80 -0.08
CA VAL A 21 7.47 -3.06 -0.77
C VAL A 21 7.66 -3.86 -2.06
N ASN A 22 8.75 -3.63 -2.80
CA ASN A 22 9.06 -4.44 -3.97
C ASN A 22 9.35 -5.90 -3.60
N ARG A 23 10.15 -6.13 -2.56
CA ARG A 23 10.48 -7.48 -2.07
C ARG A 23 9.21 -8.20 -1.61
N LEU A 24 8.37 -7.56 -0.80
CA LEU A 24 7.17 -8.17 -0.25
C LEU A 24 6.12 -8.46 -1.33
N ALA A 25 5.88 -7.52 -2.25
CA ALA A 25 4.97 -7.73 -3.37
C ALA A 25 5.41 -8.93 -4.22
N LEU A 26 6.70 -9.02 -4.55
CA LEU A 26 7.26 -10.14 -5.31
C LEU A 26 7.21 -11.46 -4.53
N ALA A 27 7.55 -11.45 -3.24
CA ALA A 27 7.52 -12.63 -2.40
C ALA A 27 6.10 -13.22 -2.31
N LYS A 28 5.09 -12.36 -2.15
CA LYS A 28 3.67 -12.74 -2.14
C LYS A 28 3.25 -13.37 -3.48
N ALA A 29 3.64 -12.77 -4.60
CA ALA A 29 3.35 -13.32 -5.92
C ALA A 29 4.06 -14.67 -6.14
N ASN A 30 5.35 -14.77 -5.83
CA ASN A 30 6.12 -16.00 -6.01
C ASN A 30 5.60 -17.17 -5.15
N ALA A 31 5.15 -16.90 -3.93
CA ALA A 31 4.58 -17.92 -3.04
C ALA A 31 3.37 -18.64 -3.67
N VAL A 32 2.54 -17.90 -4.41
CA VAL A 32 1.41 -18.48 -5.14
C VAL A 32 1.85 -19.04 -6.49
N ALA A 33 2.71 -18.34 -7.24
CA ALA A 33 3.19 -18.79 -8.55
C ALA A 33 3.90 -20.14 -8.49
N ALA A 34 4.64 -20.43 -7.41
CA ALA A 34 5.28 -21.72 -7.18
C ALA A 34 4.29 -22.91 -7.05
N THR A 35 3.01 -22.64 -6.87
CA THR A 35 1.93 -23.65 -6.76
C THR A 35 1.13 -23.82 -8.04
N LEU A 36 1.45 -23.05 -9.09
CA LEU A 36 0.73 -23.02 -10.36
C LEU A 36 1.65 -23.43 -11.51
N SER A 37 1.09 -24.15 -12.49
CA SER A 37 1.78 -24.46 -13.74
C SER A 37 1.52 -23.41 -14.84
N ASP A 38 0.46 -22.61 -14.69
CA ASP A 38 0.04 -21.58 -15.63
C ASP A 38 -0.78 -20.50 -14.89
N GLY A 39 -0.87 -19.31 -15.49
CA GLY A 39 -1.58 -18.15 -14.98
C GLY A 39 -0.67 -16.98 -14.61
N LEU A 40 -1.29 -15.82 -14.46
CA LEU A 40 -0.63 -14.62 -13.93
C LEU A 40 -0.99 -14.44 -12.47
N VAL A 41 0.04 -14.25 -11.65
CA VAL A 41 -0.10 -14.04 -10.22
C VAL A 41 0.27 -12.61 -9.89
N ILE A 42 -0.63 -11.93 -9.17
CA ILE A 42 -0.45 -10.55 -8.76
C ILE A 42 -0.10 -10.53 -7.27
N GLY A 43 0.99 -9.86 -6.92
CA GLY A 43 1.35 -9.54 -5.55
C GLY A 43 1.38 -8.03 -5.36
N SER A 44 0.88 -7.56 -4.22
CA SER A 44 0.94 -6.14 -3.84
C SER A 44 1.33 -6.03 -2.38
N ASP A 45 2.06 -4.97 -2.05
CA ASP A 45 2.41 -4.61 -0.69
C ASP A 45 2.49 -3.09 -0.55
N GLN A 46 2.25 -2.55 0.64
CA GLN A 46 2.22 -1.11 0.85
C GLN A 46 2.81 -0.73 2.19
N VAL A 47 3.61 0.35 2.19
CA VAL A 47 4.06 1.02 3.41
C VAL A 47 3.76 2.51 3.35
N ALA A 48 3.48 3.09 4.52
CA ALA A 48 3.39 4.53 4.69
C ALA A 48 4.74 5.07 5.19
N VAL A 49 5.15 6.21 4.66
CA VAL A 49 6.45 6.84 4.92
C VAL A 49 6.23 8.30 5.33
N PHE A 50 6.88 8.70 6.40
CA PHE A 50 6.89 10.09 6.86
C PHE A 50 8.32 10.52 7.15
N GLN A 51 8.78 11.57 6.48
CA GLN A 51 10.14 12.12 6.63
C GLN A 51 11.26 11.07 6.53
N GLY A 52 11.07 10.06 5.66
CA GLY A 52 12.03 8.97 5.45
C GLY A 52 11.86 7.76 6.37
N GLU A 53 10.99 7.84 7.38
CA GLU A 53 10.68 6.74 8.30
C GLU A 53 9.47 5.93 7.83
N ILE A 54 9.58 4.59 7.87
CA ILE A 54 8.42 3.71 7.66
C ILE A 54 7.51 3.80 8.90
N LEU A 55 6.25 4.12 8.67
CA LEU A 55 5.24 4.22 9.69
C LEU A 55 4.69 2.85 10.05
N GLY A 56 4.78 2.49 11.34
CA GLY A 56 4.11 1.33 11.91
C GLY A 56 2.65 1.61 12.31
N LYS A 57 1.96 0.53 12.68
CA LYS A 57 0.64 0.61 13.33
C LYS A 57 0.79 1.26 14.71
N PRO A 58 -0.12 2.18 15.10
CA PRO A 58 0.00 2.88 16.38
C PRO A 58 -0.30 1.95 17.57
N HIS A 59 -1.17 0.94 17.41
CA HIS A 59 -1.66 -0.02 18.41
C HIS A 59 -2.41 0.57 19.62
N THR A 60 -2.16 1.82 19.98
CA THR A 60 -2.78 2.51 21.11
C THR A 60 -3.33 3.86 20.67
N VAL A 61 -4.37 4.33 21.37
CA VAL A 61 -4.99 5.65 21.12
C VAL A 61 -3.95 6.76 21.25
N ALA A 62 -3.13 6.73 22.31
CA ALA A 62 -2.10 7.76 22.53
C ALA A 62 -1.09 7.83 21.38
N ASN A 63 -0.64 6.68 20.86
CA ASN A 63 0.25 6.63 19.71
C ASN A 63 -0.43 7.12 18.43
N ALA A 64 -1.72 6.79 18.24
CA ALA A 64 -2.47 7.24 17.08
C ALA A 64 -2.63 8.76 17.07
N GLU A 65 -2.97 9.36 18.21
CA GLU A 65 -3.03 10.81 18.37
C GLU A 65 -1.65 11.45 18.14
N ALA A 66 -0.58 10.87 18.70
CA ALA A 66 0.78 11.37 18.51
C ALA A 66 1.22 11.32 17.04
N GLN A 67 0.90 10.26 16.31
CA GLN A 67 1.15 10.17 14.87
C GLN A 67 0.38 11.26 14.11
N LEU A 68 -0.92 11.42 14.35
CA LEU A 68 -1.73 12.44 13.65
C LEU A 68 -1.26 13.87 13.96
N LYS A 69 -0.79 14.14 15.18
CA LYS A 69 -0.17 15.44 15.51
C LYS A 69 1.09 15.70 14.70
N ARG A 70 1.93 14.67 14.48
CA ARG A 70 3.13 14.79 13.61
C ARG A 70 2.76 15.07 12.16
N PHE A 71 1.63 14.54 11.69
CA PHE A 71 1.20 14.70 10.30
C PHE A 71 0.46 16.01 10.02
N SER A 72 -0.05 16.68 11.05
CA SER A 72 -0.72 17.99 10.95
C SER A 72 0.08 18.99 10.11
N GLY A 73 -0.50 19.47 9.01
CA GLY A 73 0.12 20.41 8.06
C GLY A 73 1.29 19.82 7.25
N GLN A 74 1.48 18.50 7.25
CA GLN A 74 2.56 17.80 6.56
C GLN A 74 2.01 16.82 5.51
N ALA A 75 2.91 16.12 4.84
CA ALA A 75 2.56 15.08 3.87
C ALA A 75 3.07 13.70 4.31
N VAL A 76 2.24 12.68 4.09
CA VAL A 76 2.59 11.27 4.27
C VAL A 76 2.58 10.60 2.89
N THR A 77 3.63 9.85 2.57
CA THR A 77 3.77 9.15 1.28
C THR A 77 3.52 7.66 1.47
N PHE A 78 2.58 7.12 0.73
CA PHE A 78 2.34 5.68 0.60
C PHE A 78 3.14 5.19 -0.60
N LEU A 79 3.91 4.13 -0.40
CA LEU A 79 4.58 3.42 -1.48
C LEU A 79 3.89 2.08 -1.63
N THR A 80 3.27 1.85 -2.78
CA THR A 80 2.62 0.57 -3.08
C THR A 80 3.45 -0.18 -4.12
N GLY A 81 4.08 -1.26 -3.69
CA GLY A 81 4.79 -2.20 -4.56
C GLY A 81 3.81 -3.14 -5.24
N LEU A 82 4.02 -3.40 -6.53
CA LEU A 82 3.24 -4.30 -7.36
C LEU A 82 4.18 -5.27 -8.07
N ALA A 83 3.82 -6.55 -8.08
CA ALA A 83 4.49 -7.59 -8.86
C ALA A 83 3.47 -8.40 -9.66
N VAL A 84 3.81 -8.72 -10.92
CA VAL A 84 3.08 -9.69 -11.75
C VAL A 84 4.05 -10.78 -12.16
N VAL A 85 3.73 -12.03 -11.81
CA VAL A 85 4.52 -13.22 -12.11
C VAL A 85 3.73 -14.12 -13.03
N ASN A 86 4.29 -14.42 -14.20
CA ASN A 86 3.73 -15.39 -15.12
C ASN A 86 4.23 -16.79 -14.73
N ALA A 87 3.35 -17.64 -14.19
CA ALA A 87 3.72 -18.96 -13.66
C ALA A 87 4.20 -19.93 -14.75
N ALA A 88 3.70 -19.80 -15.99
CA ALA A 88 4.12 -20.65 -17.10
C ALA A 88 5.53 -20.30 -17.62
N THR A 89 5.90 -19.02 -17.62
CA THR A 89 7.16 -18.56 -18.23
C THR A 89 8.22 -18.12 -17.22
N GLY A 90 7.84 -17.91 -15.96
CA GLY A 90 8.69 -17.33 -14.92
C GLY A 90 8.98 -15.83 -15.10
N LYS A 91 8.36 -15.15 -16.08
CA LYS A 91 8.53 -13.71 -16.27
C LYS A 91 7.99 -12.93 -15.08
N VAL A 92 8.74 -11.90 -14.67
CA VAL A 92 8.41 -11.02 -13.56
C VAL A 92 8.35 -9.58 -14.06
N GLN A 93 7.28 -8.88 -13.70
CA GLN A 93 7.15 -7.43 -13.83
C GLN A 93 6.99 -6.85 -12.43
N GLN A 94 7.67 -5.73 -12.13
CA GLN A 94 7.56 -5.02 -10.85
C GLN A 94 7.41 -3.52 -11.08
N ALA A 95 6.67 -2.85 -10.19
CA ALA A 95 6.60 -1.40 -10.14
C ALA A 95 6.31 -0.94 -8.71
N ILE A 96 6.65 0.32 -8.42
CA ILE A 96 6.21 1.03 -7.23
C ILE A 96 5.36 2.20 -7.71
N ASP A 97 4.21 2.40 -7.07
CA ASP A 97 3.40 3.61 -7.25
C ASP A 97 3.36 4.44 -5.96
N PRO A 98 3.91 5.66 -5.96
CA PRO A 98 3.83 6.56 -4.81
C PRO A 98 2.50 7.31 -4.80
N PHE A 99 1.91 7.44 -3.62
CA PHE A 99 0.71 8.25 -3.38
C PHE A 99 0.93 9.16 -2.17
N VAL A 100 0.77 10.47 -2.35
CA VAL A 100 1.02 11.47 -1.31
C VAL A 100 -0.30 12.00 -0.77
N VAL A 101 -0.45 11.92 0.55
CA VAL A 101 -1.58 12.47 1.32
C VAL A 101 -1.09 13.71 2.06
N HIS A 102 -1.63 14.87 1.69
CA HIS A 102 -1.35 16.15 2.35
C HIS A 102 -2.41 16.42 3.41
N PHE A 103 -1.98 16.64 4.64
CA PHE A 103 -2.86 16.91 5.78
C PHE A 103 -3.14 18.40 5.93
N ARG A 104 -4.35 18.71 6.38
CA ARG A 104 -4.66 20.05 6.90
C ARG A 104 -3.87 20.29 8.19
N GLU A 105 -3.84 21.54 8.63
CA GLU A 105 -3.58 21.81 10.04
C GLU A 105 -4.73 21.22 10.87
N LEU A 106 -4.38 20.31 11.78
CA LEU A 106 -5.29 19.61 12.67
C LEU A 106 -5.18 20.14 14.09
N SER A 107 -6.32 20.43 14.69
CA SER A 107 -6.41 20.71 16.13
C SER A 107 -6.40 19.43 16.96
N ASP A 108 -5.96 19.54 18.22
CA ASP A 108 -6.03 18.45 19.20
C ASP A 108 -7.46 17.90 19.36
N ALA A 109 -8.47 18.77 19.22
CA ALA A 109 -9.86 18.35 19.32
C ALA A 109 -10.28 17.47 18.13
N GLU A 110 -9.93 17.86 16.89
CA GLU A 110 -10.19 17.05 15.69
C GLU A 110 -9.49 15.69 15.79
N ILE A 111 -8.23 15.67 16.19
CA ILE A 111 -7.43 14.44 16.31
C ILE A 111 -8.09 13.46 17.30
N ARG A 112 -8.41 13.91 18.52
CA ARG A 112 -9.04 13.05 19.54
C ARG A 112 -10.39 12.51 19.07
N HIS A 113 -11.23 13.35 18.47
CA HIS A 113 -12.54 12.92 17.99
C HIS A 113 -12.43 11.95 16.83
N TYR A 114 -11.48 12.18 15.91
CA TYR A 114 -11.21 11.28 14.81
C TYR A 114 -10.79 9.89 15.32
N VAL A 115 -9.77 9.84 16.19
CA VAL A 115 -9.25 8.57 16.74
C VAL A 115 -10.34 7.81 17.51
N ALA A 116 -11.15 8.51 18.31
CA ALA A 116 -12.25 7.91 19.04
C ALA A 116 -13.33 7.30 18.13
N ARG A 117 -13.60 7.93 16.98
CA ARG A 117 -14.64 7.49 16.03
C ARG A 117 -14.16 6.38 15.10
N GLU A 118 -12.97 6.53 14.52
CA GLU A 118 -12.46 5.61 13.49
C GLU A 118 -11.66 4.44 14.03
N GLN A 119 -11.16 4.55 15.27
CA GLN A 119 -10.27 3.57 15.92
C GLN A 119 -9.20 3.02 14.96
N PRO A 120 -8.31 3.88 14.41
CA PRO A 120 -7.36 3.49 13.37
C PRO A 120 -6.13 2.74 13.94
N LEU A 121 -6.32 1.94 15.00
CA LEU A 121 -5.23 1.40 15.81
C LEU A 121 -4.37 0.38 15.06
N ASP A 122 -4.96 -0.26 14.05
CA ASP A 122 -4.32 -1.26 13.20
C ASP A 122 -3.94 -0.74 11.81
N CYS A 123 -4.04 0.58 11.59
CA CYS A 123 -3.72 1.23 10.32
C CYS A 123 -2.34 1.89 10.41
N ALA A 124 -1.43 1.55 9.49
CA ALA A 124 -0.17 2.27 9.36
C ALA A 124 -0.44 3.75 9.07
N GLY A 125 0.12 4.65 9.89
CA GLY A 125 -0.14 6.09 9.80
C GLY A 125 -1.44 6.55 10.46
N SER A 126 -2.15 5.71 11.21
CA SER A 126 -3.27 6.13 12.06
C SER A 126 -4.45 6.80 11.34
N PHE A 127 -4.66 6.52 10.05
CA PHE A 127 -5.83 7.00 9.33
C PHE A 127 -6.40 5.98 8.34
N LYS A 128 -7.65 6.19 7.91
CA LYS A 128 -8.36 5.41 6.90
C LYS A 128 -8.89 6.36 5.83
N SER A 129 -8.24 6.42 4.67
CA SER A 129 -8.61 7.33 3.58
C SER A 129 -10.01 7.08 3.03
N GLU A 130 -10.47 5.83 3.09
CA GLU A 130 -11.80 5.37 2.66
C GLU A 130 -12.93 5.71 3.65
N GLY A 131 -12.57 6.06 4.89
CA GLY A 131 -13.50 6.39 5.97
C GLY A 131 -13.54 7.88 6.26
N LEU A 132 -13.65 8.24 7.55
CA LEU A 132 -13.62 9.64 7.97
C LEU A 132 -12.26 10.32 7.71
N GLY A 133 -11.22 9.56 7.37
CA GLY A 133 -9.86 10.09 7.17
C GLY A 133 -9.80 11.19 6.12
N ILE A 134 -10.70 11.16 5.12
CA ILE A 134 -10.82 12.21 4.10
C ILE A 134 -10.99 13.61 4.70
N ALA A 135 -11.61 13.73 5.88
CA ALA A 135 -11.81 15.01 6.57
C ALA A 135 -10.51 15.59 7.17
N LEU A 136 -9.43 14.80 7.26
CA LEU A 136 -8.12 15.22 7.76
C LEU A 136 -7.23 15.82 6.66
N PHE A 137 -7.58 15.61 5.39
CA PHE A 137 -6.68 15.89 4.27
C PHE A 137 -7.01 17.23 3.60
N ASP A 138 -5.98 17.89 3.09
CA ASP A 138 -6.06 19.05 2.22
C ASP A 138 -6.04 18.63 0.75
N LYS A 139 -5.16 17.68 0.41
CA LYS A 139 -4.94 17.23 -0.97
C LYS A 139 -4.50 15.77 -1.02
N LEU A 140 -4.96 15.07 -2.05
CA LEU A 140 -4.48 13.75 -2.45
C LEU A 140 -3.73 13.88 -3.77
N GLN A 141 -2.56 13.26 -3.89
CA GLN A 141 -1.71 13.36 -5.06
C GLN A 141 -1.09 12.00 -5.43
N GLY A 142 -1.47 11.48 -6.58
CA GLY A 142 -0.92 10.27 -7.18
C GLY A 142 -1.54 10.02 -8.54
N ASP A 143 -0.96 9.08 -9.30
CA ASP A 143 -1.43 8.74 -10.64
C ASP A 143 -2.72 7.91 -10.61
N ASP A 144 -2.90 7.10 -9.54
CA ASP A 144 -4.01 6.18 -9.37
C ASP A 144 -4.58 6.24 -7.93
N PRO A 145 -5.86 6.58 -7.73
CA PRO A 145 -6.48 6.54 -6.40
C PRO A 145 -6.47 5.15 -5.76
N ASN A 146 -6.45 4.08 -6.56
CA ASN A 146 -6.40 2.71 -6.05
C ASN A 146 -5.04 2.38 -5.41
N SER A 147 -3.99 3.12 -5.73
CA SER A 147 -2.68 2.96 -5.09
C SER A 147 -2.74 3.28 -3.61
N LEU A 148 -3.54 4.26 -3.19
CA LEU A 148 -3.74 4.59 -1.78
C LEU A 148 -4.50 3.47 -1.04
N ILE A 149 -5.44 2.81 -1.73
CA ILE A 149 -6.20 1.65 -1.23
C ILE A 149 -5.29 0.41 -1.09
N GLY A 150 -4.24 0.31 -1.91
CA GLY A 150 -3.20 -0.73 -1.82
C GLY A 150 -2.99 -1.55 -3.09
N LEU A 151 -3.57 -1.15 -4.23
CA LEU A 151 -3.31 -1.80 -5.52
C LEU A 151 -3.27 -0.77 -6.67
N PRO A 152 -2.11 -0.53 -7.31
CA PRO A 152 -1.99 0.41 -8.43
C PRO A 152 -2.56 -0.21 -9.72
N VAL A 153 -3.88 -0.14 -9.87
CA VAL A 153 -4.65 -0.76 -10.97
C VAL A 153 -4.23 -0.22 -12.33
N ILE A 154 -3.94 1.07 -12.47
CA ILE A 154 -3.47 1.65 -13.76
C ILE A 154 -2.16 0.98 -14.20
N ARG A 155 -1.21 0.79 -13.27
CA ARG A 155 0.05 0.09 -13.56
C ARG A 155 -0.18 -1.40 -13.81
N LEU A 156 -1.03 -2.04 -13.01
CA LEU A 156 -1.40 -3.44 -13.19
C LEU A 156 -1.96 -3.70 -14.59
N LEU A 157 -2.90 -2.87 -15.05
CA LEU A 157 -3.48 -3.02 -16.39
C LEU A 157 -2.41 -2.87 -17.49
N ALA A 158 -1.40 -2.03 -17.30
CA ALA A 158 -0.27 -1.95 -18.23
C ALA A 158 0.56 -3.24 -18.23
N MET A 159 0.85 -3.80 -17.06
CA MET A 159 1.59 -5.06 -16.95
C MET A 159 0.83 -6.25 -17.56
N LEU A 160 -0.48 -6.32 -17.31
CA LEU A 160 -1.34 -7.37 -17.89
C LEU A 160 -1.37 -7.29 -19.42
N ARG A 161 -1.37 -6.08 -20.00
CA ARG A 161 -1.27 -5.90 -21.45
C ARG A 161 0.05 -6.43 -22.02
N HIS A 162 1.16 -6.31 -21.29
CA HIS A 162 2.44 -6.91 -21.71
C HIS A 162 2.41 -8.44 -21.73
N GLU A 163 1.52 -9.06 -20.94
CA GLU A 163 1.25 -10.51 -20.96
C GLU A 163 0.15 -10.89 -21.97
N GLY A 164 -0.28 -9.95 -22.82
CA GLY A 164 -1.34 -10.18 -23.81
C GLY A 164 -2.76 -10.15 -23.23
N LEU A 165 -2.94 -9.83 -21.95
CA LEU A 165 -4.25 -9.68 -21.31
C LEU A 165 -4.67 -8.22 -21.29
N ASN A 166 -5.47 -7.82 -22.27
CA ASN A 166 -6.14 -6.53 -22.28
C ASN A 166 -7.60 -6.69 -21.86
N LEU A 167 -7.96 -6.23 -20.66
CA LEU A 167 -9.31 -6.37 -20.12
C LEU A 167 -10.40 -5.69 -20.96
N LEU A 168 -10.06 -4.69 -21.77
CA LEU A 168 -11.01 -4.04 -22.68
C LEU A 168 -11.25 -4.84 -23.97
N LEU A 169 -10.37 -5.79 -24.28
CA LEU A 169 -10.43 -6.64 -25.48
C LEU A 169 -10.75 -8.09 -25.13
N GLN A 170 -11.05 -8.41 -23.87
CA GLN A 170 -11.52 -9.75 -23.51
C GLN A 170 -12.89 -9.95 -24.16
N ASN A 171 -12.95 -10.94 -25.05
CA ASN A 171 -14.04 -11.19 -25.98
C ASN A 171 -15.42 -11.31 -25.28
N GLN A 172 -16.42 -10.75 -25.96
CA GLN A 172 -17.77 -11.31 -26.01
C GLN A 172 -17.77 -12.77 -26.46
#